data_AF-A0A3G2S2B3-F1
#
_entry.id   AF-A0A3G2S2B3-F1
#
_cell.length_a   1.000
_cell.length_b   1.000
_cell.length_c   1.000
_cell.angle_alpha   90.00
_cell.angle_beta   90.00
_cell.angle_gamma   90.00
#
_symmetry.space_group_name_H-M   'P 1'
#
loop_
_entity.id
_entity.type
_entity.pdbx_description
1 polymer ?
#
loop_
_entity_poly.entity_id
_entity_poly.type
_entity_poly.pdbx_seq_one_letter_code
_entity_poly.pdbx_strand_id
1 'polypeptide(L)' 'MLPRGHALRARAIGLYKELHRLGRDYPDPNYHFIPKLRSAFRKNAHLTDPAQIEKLHALGQFVKKETESM' A
#
# COMPACT_ATOMS: atom_id res chain seq x y z
N MET A 1 -14.17 3.32 -5.94
CA MET A 1 -12.85 3.80 -6.43
C MET A 1 -12.91 5.30 -6.65
N LEU A 2 -11.96 6.06 -6.10
CA LEU A 2 -11.86 7.50 -6.31
C LEU A 2 -11.66 7.86 -7.79
N PRO A 3 -12.18 9.01 -8.25
CA PRO A 3 -12.02 9.47 -9.62
C PRO A 3 -10.55 9.69 -10.00
N ARG A 4 -10.26 9.60 -11.31
CA ARG A 4 -8.93 9.91 -11.86
C ARG A 4 -8.62 11.39 -11.58
N GLY A 5 -7.42 11.69 -11.08
CA GLY A 5 -7.01 13.04 -10.68
C GLY A 5 -7.17 13.36 -9.19
N HIS A 6 -7.83 12.50 -8.40
CA HIS A 6 -7.95 12.71 -6.96
C HIS A 6 -6.60 12.54 -6.25
N ALA A 7 -6.17 13.52 -5.44
CA ALA A 7 -4.86 13.49 -4.77
C ALA A 7 -4.63 12.21 -3.94
N LEU A 8 -5.64 11.76 -3.18
CA LEU A 8 -5.57 10.51 -2.43
C LEU A 8 -5.34 9.27 -3.30
N ARG A 9 -5.89 9.25 -4.52
CA ARG A 9 -5.67 8.15 -5.47
C ARG A 9 -4.21 8.12 -5.93
N ALA A 10 -3.64 9.29 -6.24
CA ALA A 10 -2.23 9.40 -6.61
C ALA A 10 -1.32 8.94 -5.46
N ARG A 11 -1.59 9.37 -4.23
CA ARG A 11 -0.86 8.96 -3.02
C ARG A 11 -0.91 7.44 -2.81
N ALA A 12 -2.10 6.83 -2.89
CA ALA A 12 -2.26 5.38 -2.75
C ALA A 12 -1.50 4.59 -3.84
N ILE A 13 -1.52 5.05 -5.09
CA ILE A 13 -0.78 4.42 -6.18
C ILE A 13 0.74 4.55 -5.97
N GLY A 14 1.22 5.71 -5.52
CA GLY A 14 2.63 5.93 -5.19
C GLY A 14 3.10 4.96 -4.11
N LEU A 15 2.38 4.90 -2.99
CA LEU A 15 2.69 4.01 -1.88
C LEU A 15 2.68 2.53 -2.29
N TYR A 16 1.73 2.10 -3.12
CA TYR A 16 1.71 0.73 -3.64
C TYR A 16 2.98 0.39 -4.42
N LYS A 17 3.46 1.30 -5.28
CA LYS A 17 4.67 1.07 -6.08
C LYS A 17 5.92 0.98 -5.20
N GLU A 18 6.02 1.84 -4.19
CA GLU A 18 7.13 1.82 -3.23
C GLU A 18 7.15 0.50 -2.45
N LEU A 19 6.02 0.10 -1.85
CA LEU A 19 5.90 -1.18 -1.13
C LEU A 19 6.13 -2.38 -2.04
N HIS A 20 5.68 -2.32 -3.30
CA HIS A 20 5.92 -3.39 -4.26
C HIS A 20 7.42 -3.50 -4.61
N ARG A 21 8.16 -2.39 -4.66
CA ARG A 21 9.60 -2.43 -4.89
C ARG A 21 10.30 -3.09 -3.69
N LEU A 22 10.02 -2.62 -2.48
CA LEU A 22 10.56 -3.19 -1.24
C LEU A 22 10.23 -4.68 -1.10
N GLY A 23 8.99 -5.05 -1.41
CA GLY A 23 8.55 -6.45 -1.35
C GLY A 23 9.21 -7.40 -2.34
N ARG A 24 9.92 -6.90 -3.38
CA ARG A 24 10.72 -7.75 -4.27
C ARG A 24 12.07 -8.11 -3.65
N ASP A 25 12.62 -7.21 -2.85
CA ASP A 25 13.91 -7.37 -2.19
C ASP A 25 13.75 -7.94 -0.76
N TYR A 26 12.53 -8.35 -0.40
CA TYR A 26 12.20 -8.87 0.92
C TYR A 26 12.93 -10.21 1.17
N PRO A 27 13.63 -10.36 2.31
CA PRO A 27 14.56 -11.48 2.52
C PRO A 27 13.88 -12.84 2.68
N ASP A 28 12.61 -12.87 3.12
CA ASP A 28 11.85 -14.10 3.31
C ASP A 28 10.95 -14.43 2.10
N PRO A 29 11.29 -15.45 1.28
CA PRO A 29 10.49 -15.84 0.13
C PRO A 29 9.13 -16.45 0.51
N ASN A 30 9.00 -17.03 1.71
CA ASN A 30 7.77 -17.66 2.19
C ASN A 30 6.78 -16.65 2.79
N TYR A 31 7.22 -15.40 3.03
CA TYR A 31 6.35 -14.37 3.54
C TYR A 31 5.23 -13.97 2.55
N HIS A 32 5.45 -14.20 1.25
CA HIS A 32 4.52 -13.84 0.18
C HIS A 32 4.08 -12.36 0.23
N PHE A 33 5.06 -11.44 0.34
CA PHE A 33 4.82 -10.01 0.51
C PHE A 33 3.92 -9.42 -0.59
N ILE A 34 4.26 -9.64 -1.87
CA ILE A 34 3.55 -9.06 -3.01
C ILE A 34 2.08 -9.55 -3.12
N PRO A 35 1.78 -10.86 -2.99
CA PRO A 35 0.39 -11.33 -2.89
C PRO A 35 -0.41 -10.67 -1.76
N LYS A 36 0.18 -10.54 -0.56
CA LYS A 36 -0.47 -9.89 0.59
C LYS A 36 -0.75 -8.41 0.32
N LEU A 37 0.23 -7.69 -0.23
CA LEU A 37 0.10 -6.29 -0.64
C LEU A 37 -1.04 -6.10 -1.65
N ARG A 38 -1.06 -6.91 -2.72
CA ARG A 38 -2.12 -6.88 -3.74
C ARG A 38 -3.49 -7.15 -3.13
N SER A 39 -3.59 -8.13 -2.24
CA SER A 39 -4.85 -8.46 -1.55
C SER A 39 -5.35 -7.30 -0.70
N ALA A 40 -4.48 -6.68 0.10
CA ALA A 40 -4.82 -5.54 0.95
C ALA A 40 -5.33 -4.34 0.13
N PHE A 41 -4.62 -3.97 -0.95
CA PHE A 41 -5.05 -2.85 -1.81
C PHE A 41 -6.35 -3.16 -2.56
N ARG A 42 -6.55 -4.41 -3.03
CA ARG A 42 -7.79 -4.82 -3.69
C ARG A 42 -8.98 -4.76 -2.76
N LYS A 43 -8.85 -5.29 -1.53
CA LYS A 43 -9.92 -5.27 -0.52
C LYS A 43 -10.38 -3.84 -0.22
N ASN A 44 -9.47 -2.87 -0.23
CA ASN A 44 -9.77 -1.48 0.11
C ASN A 44 -10.04 -0.57 -1.11
N ALA A 45 -9.99 -1.10 -2.35
CA ALA A 45 -10.12 -0.27 -3.57
C ALA A 45 -11.49 0.39 -3.75
N HIS A 46 -12.53 -0.13 -3.09
CA HIS A 46 -13.87 0.42 -3.14
C HIS A 46 -14.06 1.64 -2.23
N LEU A 47 -13.19 1.84 -1.24
CA LEU A 47 -13.28 2.93 -0.28
C LEU A 47 -13.23 4.30 -0.98
N THR A 48 -14.13 5.18 -0.54
CA THR A 48 -14.25 6.57 -1.00
C THR A 48 -14.17 7.58 0.13
N ASP A 49 -14.28 7.13 1.38
CA ASP A 49 -14.19 7.98 2.57
C ASP A 49 -12.74 8.43 2.81
N PRO A 50 -12.45 9.75 2.72
CA PRO A 50 -11.11 10.29 2.93
C PRO A 50 -10.46 9.87 4.25
N ALA A 51 -11.23 9.79 5.34
CA ALA A 51 -10.68 9.47 6.67
C ALA A 51 -10.15 8.04 6.73
N GLN A 52 -10.89 7.09 6.15
CA GLN A 52 -10.46 5.70 6.04
C GLN A 52 -9.25 5.53 5.12
N ILE A 53 -9.22 6.27 4.00
CA ILE A 53 -8.10 6.23 3.07
C ILE A 53 -6.82 6.76 3.73
N GLU A 54 -6.89 7.87 4.46
CA GLU A 54 -5.73 8.41 5.20
C GLU A 54 -5.25 7.44 6.28
N LYS A 55 -6.16 6.77 7.00
CA LYS A 55 -5.79 5.73 7.99
C LYS A 55 -5.04 4.56 7.35
N LEU A 56 -5.52 4.06 6.21
CA LEU A 56 -4.85 2.99 5.47
C LEU A 56 -3.52 3.45 4.86
N HIS A 57 -3.45 4.71 4.42
CA HIS A 57 -2.22 5.30 3.93
C HIS A 57 -1.17 5.39 5.06
N ALA A 58 -1.56 5.82 6.26
CA ALA A 58 -0.69 5.84 7.43
C ALA A 58 -0.19 4.42 7.80
N LEU A 59 -1.07 3.41 7.76
CA LEU A 59 -0.69 2.02 7.97
C LEU A 59 0.33 1.55 6.93
N GLY A 60 0.13 1.84 5.64
CA GLY A 60 1.07 1.45 4.60
C GLY A 60 2.42 2.18 4.72
N GLN A 61 2.43 3.43 5.18
CA GLN A 61 3.67 4.16 5.49
C GLN A 61 4.42 3.56 6.68
N PHE A 62 3.70 3.08 7.69
CA PHE A 62 4.32 2.33 8.79
C PHE A 62 4.97 1.04 8.29
N VAL A 63 4.24 0.23 7.52
CA VAL A 63 4.79 -1.01 6.92
C VAL A 63 6.01 -0.72 6.05
N LYS A 64 5.99 0.36 5.27
CA LYS A 64 7.14 0.79 4.47
C LYS A 64 8.37 1.02 5.36
N LYS A 65 8.25 1.84 6.41
CA LYS A 65 9.36 2.17 7.31
C LYS A 65 9.93 0.94 8.02
N GLU A 66 9.06 0.06 8.51
CA GLU A 66 9.49 -1.19 9.12
C GLU A 66 10.26 -2.04 8.11
N THR A 67 9.74 -2.18 6.88
CA THR A 67 10.40 -2.96 5.82
C THR A 67 11.73 -2.35 5.35
N GLU A 68 11.85 -1.03 5.35
CA GLU A 68 13.11 -0.32 5.02
C GLU A 68 14.17 -0.42 6.12
N SER A 69 13.77 -0.75 7.35
CA SER A 69 14.65 -0.86 8.51
C SER A 69 15.13 -2.29 8.78
N MET A 70 14.70 -3.25 7.96
CA MET A 70 15.08 -4.68 8.02
C MET A 70 16.31 -5.00 7.18
#